data_AF-A0A258FKZ1-F1
#
_entry.id   AF-A0A258FKZ1-F1
#
_cell.length_a   1.000
_cell.length_b   1.000
_cell.length_c   1.000
_cell.angle_alpha   90.00
_cell.angle_beta   90.00
_cell.angle_gamma   90.00
#
_symmetry.space_group_name_H-M   'P 1'
#
loop_
_entity.id
_entity.type
_entity.pdbx_description
1 polymer ?
#
loop_
_entity_poly.entity_id
_entity_poly.type
_entity_poly.pdbx_seq_one_letter_code
_entity_poly.pdbx_strand_id
1 'polypeptide(L)'
;MAGSHGLALVGTSALSTRFNGDLLNKWMLFVDEAYAARDSHEEAVLKATITEPKLQFEEKGQPRFSAENRIHLICATNEARAIVAGARERRYAVTYVADTVQQSNSYFSALMGQINGGGAGAFLHHLLAMDLTGFHPRTGIPQNQALADQQALSLKPAEQILQIMVEERVLPGWKCGPDGEANWAAVQAIRAFGRERDIVASERDIGNLLKGLPKSINLKWGSTGKPKRATGYRFESPLATARRFFPGLTPEVTEADEWTYEAELSAI
;
A
#
# COMPACT_ATOMS: atom_id res chain seq x y z
N MET A 1 -4.34 -29.89 -5.49
CA MET A 1 -4.98 -29.59 -4.19
C MET A 1 -6.36 -28.97 -4.34
N ALA A 2 -6.55 -27.86 -5.03
CA ALA A 2 -7.87 -27.22 -5.15
C ALA A 2 -8.84 -27.90 -6.16
N GLY A 3 -8.35 -28.76 -7.06
CA GLY A 3 -9.19 -29.49 -8.02
C GLY A 3 -10.02 -28.55 -8.89
N SER A 4 -11.29 -28.89 -9.12
CA SER A 4 -12.27 -28.06 -9.85
C SER A 4 -12.65 -26.76 -9.13
N HIS A 5 -12.26 -26.60 -7.86
CA HIS A 5 -12.52 -25.41 -7.07
C HIS A 5 -11.34 -24.43 -7.06
N GLY A 6 -10.26 -24.75 -7.79
CA GLY A 6 -9.17 -23.84 -8.11
C GLY A 6 -9.37 -23.21 -9.49
N LEU A 7 -8.94 -21.96 -9.65
CA LEU A 7 -8.89 -21.29 -10.94
C LEU A 7 -7.61 -20.47 -11.04
N ALA A 8 -6.89 -20.61 -12.16
CA ALA A 8 -5.75 -19.77 -12.49
C ALA A 8 -6.18 -18.70 -13.50
N LEU A 9 -5.82 -17.45 -13.23
CA LEU A 9 -6.09 -16.27 -14.04
C LEU A 9 -4.77 -15.58 -14.36
N VAL A 10 -4.74 -14.83 -15.46
CA VAL A 10 -3.59 -13.99 -15.82
C VAL A 10 -4.02 -12.54 -15.69
N GLY A 11 -3.28 -11.78 -14.89
CA GLY A 11 -3.52 -10.37 -14.63
C GLY A 11 -4.71 -10.09 -13.72
N THR A 12 -4.62 -9.01 -12.96
CA THR A 12 -5.66 -8.61 -11.99
C THR A 12 -6.99 -8.22 -12.65
N SER A 13 -6.96 -7.68 -13.88
CA SER A 13 -8.17 -7.28 -14.62
C SER A 13 -9.13 -8.42 -14.93
N ALA A 14 -8.68 -9.68 -14.90
CA ALA A 14 -9.58 -10.81 -15.09
C ALA A 14 -10.71 -10.83 -14.04
N LEU A 15 -10.42 -10.33 -12.82
CA LEU A 15 -11.38 -10.24 -11.72
C LEU A 15 -12.39 -9.10 -11.88
N SER A 16 -12.09 -8.07 -12.67
CA SER A 16 -12.96 -6.90 -12.90
C SER A 16 -13.86 -7.03 -14.13
N THR A 17 -13.83 -8.18 -14.80
CA THR A 17 -14.68 -8.42 -15.96
C THR A 17 -16.16 -8.50 -15.57
N ARG A 18 -17.04 -8.13 -16.51
CA ARG A 18 -18.49 -8.14 -16.28
C ARG A 18 -19.04 -9.54 -16.00
N PHE A 19 -18.55 -10.55 -16.73
CA PHE A 19 -19.00 -11.92 -16.58
C PHE A 19 -18.00 -12.68 -15.71
N ASN A 20 -18.43 -13.06 -14.51
CA ASN A 20 -17.59 -13.64 -13.46
C ASN A 20 -18.11 -15.00 -12.98
N GLY A 21 -18.91 -15.68 -13.80
CA GLY A 21 -19.45 -17.01 -13.49
C GLY A 21 -18.39 -18.09 -13.32
N ASP A 22 -17.19 -17.89 -13.88
CA ASP A 22 -16.03 -18.75 -13.68
C ASP A 22 -15.54 -18.76 -12.22
N LEU A 23 -15.76 -17.66 -11.49
CA LEU A 23 -15.47 -17.55 -10.05
C LEU A 23 -16.46 -18.34 -9.18
N LEU A 24 -17.61 -18.77 -9.74
CA LEU A 24 -18.58 -19.57 -9.02
C LEU A 24 -17.98 -20.93 -8.62
N ASN A 25 -18.32 -21.38 -7.41
CA ASN A 25 -17.83 -22.62 -6.82
C ASN A 25 -16.29 -22.70 -6.69
N LYS A 26 -15.59 -21.56 -6.65
CA LYS A 26 -14.14 -21.49 -6.38
C LYS A 26 -13.87 -21.09 -4.94
N TRP A 27 -12.85 -21.71 -4.36
CA TRP A 27 -12.31 -21.29 -3.05
C TRP A 27 -10.86 -20.80 -3.15
N MET A 28 -10.15 -21.12 -4.23
CA MET A 28 -8.77 -20.68 -4.46
C MET A 28 -8.65 -20.09 -5.86
N LEU A 29 -8.22 -18.84 -5.93
CA LEU A 29 -7.85 -18.16 -7.16
C LEU A 29 -6.34 -17.91 -7.16
N PHE A 30 -5.67 -18.32 -8.23
CA PHE A 30 -4.27 -17.99 -8.48
C PHE A 30 -4.21 -16.96 -9.61
N VAL A 31 -3.72 -15.76 -9.34
CA VAL A 31 -3.51 -14.71 -10.34
C VAL A 31 -2.03 -14.64 -10.64
N ASP A 32 -1.66 -15.11 -11.82
CA ASP A 32 -0.32 -14.94 -12.37
C ASP A 32 -0.21 -13.55 -13.00
N GLU A 33 1.00 -13.00 -13.04
CA GLU A 33 1.27 -11.63 -13.52
C GLU A 33 0.36 -10.58 -12.86
N ALA A 34 0.16 -10.70 -11.55
CA ALA A 34 -0.66 -9.74 -10.81
C ALA A 34 -0.06 -8.33 -10.85
N TYR A 35 -0.89 -7.33 -11.03
CA TYR A 35 -0.48 -5.93 -11.01
C TYR A 35 -1.46 -5.10 -10.18
N ALA A 36 -0.97 -3.99 -9.63
CA ALA A 36 -1.82 -3.08 -8.90
C ALA A 36 -2.95 -2.53 -9.79
N ALA A 37 -4.16 -2.52 -9.25
CA ALA A 37 -5.36 -2.01 -9.92
C ALA A 37 -5.09 -0.66 -10.62
N ARG A 38 -5.53 -0.54 -11.88
CA ARG A 38 -5.24 0.62 -12.73
C ARG A 38 -6.16 1.79 -12.43
N ASP A 39 -7.36 1.49 -11.92
CA ASP A 39 -8.35 2.47 -11.53
C ASP A 39 -9.07 2.09 -10.22
N SER A 40 -9.90 3.01 -9.74
CA SER A 40 -10.68 2.83 -8.51
C SER A 40 -11.73 1.73 -8.60
N HIS A 41 -12.20 1.39 -9.81
CA HIS A 41 -13.19 0.35 -10.02
C HIS A 41 -12.56 -1.03 -9.86
N GLU A 42 -11.44 -1.31 -10.53
CA GLU A 42 -10.66 -2.53 -10.36
C GLU A 42 -10.23 -2.72 -8.91
N GLU A 43 -9.79 -1.62 -8.27
CA GLU A 43 -9.40 -1.65 -6.87
C GLU A 43 -10.58 -2.00 -5.96
N ALA A 44 -11.76 -1.44 -6.20
CA ALA A 44 -12.97 -1.75 -5.45
C ALA A 44 -13.41 -3.22 -5.64
N VAL A 45 -13.35 -3.73 -6.88
CA VAL A 45 -13.71 -5.12 -7.18
C VAL A 45 -12.74 -6.09 -6.51
N LEU A 46 -11.43 -5.88 -6.63
CA LEU A 46 -10.42 -6.71 -5.98
C LEU A 46 -10.60 -6.75 -4.46
N LYS A 47 -10.82 -5.58 -3.84
CA LYS A 47 -11.10 -5.48 -2.40
C LYS A 47 -12.36 -6.24 -2.04
N ALA A 48 -13.43 -6.08 -2.81
CA ALA A 48 -14.70 -6.75 -2.56
C ALA A 48 -14.57 -8.27 -2.66
N THR A 49 -13.86 -8.78 -3.67
CA THR A 49 -13.57 -10.21 -3.84
C THR A 49 -12.85 -10.80 -2.61
N ILE A 50 -12.03 -10.02 -1.92
CA ILE A 50 -11.31 -10.48 -0.72
C ILE A 50 -12.16 -10.34 0.55
N THR A 51 -12.95 -9.28 0.68
CA THR A 51 -13.57 -8.92 1.98
C THR A 51 -15.07 -9.14 2.08
N GLU A 52 -15.81 -9.13 0.97
CA GLU A 52 -17.26 -9.22 1.02
C GLU A 52 -17.71 -10.66 1.29
N PRO A 53 -18.68 -10.88 2.20
CA PRO A 53 -19.18 -12.22 2.51
C PRO A 53 -20.03 -12.83 1.38
N LYS A 54 -20.54 -12.01 0.47
CA LYS A 54 -21.32 -12.42 -0.70
C LYS A 54 -20.88 -11.63 -1.91
N LEU A 55 -20.81 -12.29 -3.06
CA LEU A 55 -20.54 -11.66 -4.35
C LEU A 55 -21.79 -11.73 -5.24
N GLN A 56 -21.84 -10.83 -6.21
CA GLN A 56 -22.82 -10.87 -7.30
C GLN A 56 -22.18 -11.59 -8.49
N PHE A 57 -22.90 -12.55 -9.05
CA PHE A 57 -22.46 -13.34 -10.19
C PHE A 57 -23.33 -13.02 -11.41
N GLU A 58 -22.68 -12.83 -12.56
CA GLU A 58 -23.31 -12.66 -13.86
C GLU A 58 -22.73 -13.68 -14.84
N GLU A 59 -23.52 -14.70 -15.16
CA GLU A 59 -23.22 -15.64 -16.25
C GLU A 59 -23.80 -15.13 -17.57
N LYS A 60 -23.13 -15.44 -18.68
CA LYS A 60 -23.56 -15.00 -20.00
C LYS A 60 -24.95 -15.58 -20.32
N GLY A 61 -25.93 -14.70 -20.52
CA GLY A 61 -27.30 -15.08 -20.86
C GLY A 61 -28.13 -15.59 -19.67
N GLN A 62 -27.66 -15.42 -18.43
CA GLN A 62 -28.40 -15.77 -17.22
C GLN A 62 -28.69 -14.52 -16.37
N PRO A 63 -29.76 -14.54 -15.54
CA PRO A 63 -30.00 -13.49 -14.57
C PRO A 63 -28.87 -13.40 -13.54
N ARG A 64 -28.63 -12.18 -13.03
CA ARG A 64 -27.69 -11.98 -11.92
C ARG A 64 -28.23 -12.61 -10.65
N PHE A 65 -27.35 -13.22 -9.87
CA PHE A 65 -27.67 -13.76 -8.56
C PHE A 65 -26.52 -13.54 -7.57
N SER A 66 -26.79 -13.69 -6.28
CA SER A 66 -25.77 -13.57 -5.23
C SER A 66 -25.48 -14.91 -4.59
N ALA A 67 -24.20 -15.20 -4.33
CA ALA A 67 -23.77 -16.38 -3.61
C ALA A 67 -22.70 -16.04 -2.56
N GLU A 68 -22.46 -16.98 -1.64
CA GLU A 68 -21.43 -16.83 -0.60
C GLU A 68 -20.03 -16.75 -1.20
N ASN A 69 -19.23 -15.85 -0.67
CA ASN A 69 -17.84 -15.73 -1.04
C ASN A 69 -16.98 -16.69 -0.20
N ARG A 70 -16.30 -17.62 -0.86
CA ARG A 70 -15.35 -18.56 -0.25
C ARG A 70 -13.94 -18.42 -0.84
N ILE A 71 -13.71 -17.37 -1.62
CA ILE A 71 -12.50 -17.17 -2.42
C ILE A 71 -11.34 -16.74 -1.53
N HIS A 72 -10.20 -17.39 -1.74
CA HIS A 72 -8.88 -17.00 -1.26
C HIS A 72 -7.99 -16.73 -2.46
N LEU A 73 -7.30 -15.59 -2.43
CA LEU A 73 -6.49 -15.12 -3.54
C LEU A 73 -5.00 -15.38 -3.26
N ILE A 74 -4.32 -15.97 -4.24
CA ILE A 74 -2.86 -16.04 -4.31
C ILE A 74 -2.43 -15.29 -5.56
N CYS A 75 -1.48 -14.38 -5.42
CA CYS A 75 -0.94 -13.60 -6.53
C CYS A 75 0.55 -13.89 -6.68
N ALA A 76 1.01 -14.02 -7.92
CA ALA A 76 2.42 -14.03 -8.27
C ALA A 76 2.67 -12.93 -9.30
N THR A 77 3.81 -12.24 -9.20
CA THR A 77 4.18 -11.21 -10.16
C THR A 77 5.67 -10.89 -10.11
N ASN A 78 6.17 -10.41 -11.24
CA ASN A 78 7.49 -9.78 -11.35
C ASN A 78 7.41 -8.24 -11.33
N GLU A 79 6.20 -7.67 -11.29
CA GLU A 79 5.99 -6.23 -11.21
C GLU A 79 6.45 -5.68 -9.86
N ALA A 80 7.08 -4.51 -9.88
CA ALA A 80 7.51 -3.83 -8.66
C ALA A 80 6.32 -3.51 -7.74
N ARG A 81 5.17 -3.16 -8.33
CA ARG A 81 3.92 -2.85 -7.60
C ARG A 81 2.83 -3.88 -7.92
N ALA A 82 2.74 -4.90 -7.07
CA ALA A 82 1.78 -5.98 -7.15
C ALA A 82 0.37 -5.57 -6.69
N ILE A 83 0.28 -4.72 -5.67
CA ILE A 83 -0.98 -4.34 -5.02
C ILE A 83 -0.99 -2.86 -4.64
N VAL A 84 -2.18 -2.31 -4.43
CA VAL A 84 -2.34 -1.02 -3.74
C VAL A 84 -2.53 -1.30 -2.24
N ALA A 85 -1.51 -0.99 -1.44
CA ALA A 85 -1.48 -1.22 0.00
C ALA A 85 -1.54 0.12 0.75
N GLY A 86 -2.57 0.30 1.58
CA GLY A 86 -2.65 1.47 2.47
C GLY A 86 -1.78 1.32 3.72
N ALA A 87 -1.58 2.40 4.48
CA ALA A 87 -0.78 2.40 5.72
C ALA A 87 -1.26 1.39 6.80
N ARG A 88 -2.52 0.94 6.75
CA ARG A 88 -3.08 -0.08 7.65
C ARG A 88 -3.59 -1.28 6.87
N GLU A 89 -2.83 -1.70 5.86
CA GLU A 89 -3.19 -2.85 5.04
C GLU A 89 -3.36 -4.10 5.90
N ARG A 90 -4.46 -4.81 5.67
CA ARG A 90 -4.90 -5.96 6.47
C ARG A 90 -5.54 -7.06 5.61
N ARG A 91 -5.32 -7.04 4.30
CA ARG A 91 -5.85 -8.02 3.33
C ARG A 91 -4.75 -8.85 2.67
N TYR A 92 -3.52 -8.33 2.60
CA TYR A 92 -2.44 -8.93 1.85
C TYR A 92 -1.28 -9.32 2.78
N ALA A 93 -0.84 -10.58 2.67
CA ALA A 93 0.48 -10.99 3.11
C ALA A 93 1.40 -10.99 1.89
N VAL A 94 2.47 -10.19 1.93
CA VAL A 94 3.39 -10.02 0.81
C VAL A 94 4.74 -10.63 1.18
N THR A 95 5.35 -11.39 0.28
CA THR A 95 6.64 -12.03 0.50
C THR A 95 7.47 -11.99 -0.77
N TYR A 96 8.75 -11.63 -0.65
CA TYR A 96 9.71 -11.84 -1.73
C TYR A 96 10.11 -13.31 -1.78
N VAL A 97 10.16 -13.85 -2.99
CA VAL A 97 10.66 -15.21 -3.25
C VAL A 97 12.13 -15.09 -3.61
N ALA A 98 12.98 -15.91 -2.97
CA ALA A 98 14.41 -15.91 -3.24
C ALA A 98 14.72 -16.46 -4.64
N ASP A 99 15.72 -15.88 -5.30
CA ASP A 99 16.23 -16.27 -6.63
C ASP A 99 17.23 -17.45 -6.58
N THR A 100 17.57 -17.93 -5.39
CA THR A 100 18.59 -18.99 -5.13
C THR A 100 18.48 -20.26 -5.99
N VAL A 101 17.27 -20.64 -6.39
CA VAL A 101 17.01 -21.83 -7.23
C VAL A 101 16.43 -21.47 -8.60
N GLN A 102 16.51 -20.20 -9.00
CA GLN A 102 16.06 -19.73 -10.29
C GLN A 102 16.72 -20.53 -11.43
N GLN A 103 15.91 -20.96 -12.40
CA GLN A 103 16.36 -21.78 -13.54
C GLN A 103 17.02 -23.13 -13.16
N SER A 104 16.93 -23.58 -11.91
CA SER A 104 17.48 -24.86 -11.48
C SER A 104 16.59 -26.03 -11.93
N ASN A 105 16.86 -26.53 -13.14
CA ASN A 105 16.10 -27.65 -13.71
C ASN A 105 16.12 -28.90 -12.82
N SER A 106 17.23 -29.20 -12.15
CA SER A 106 17.34 -30.37 -11.27
C SER A 106 16.43 -30.24 -10.04
N TYR A 107 16.41 -29.06 -9.42
CA TYR A 107 15.52 -28.76 -8.28
C TYR A 107 14.04 -28.88 -8.68
N PHE A 108 13.63 -28.20 -9.75
CA PHE A 108 12.24 -28.22 -10.18
C PHE A 108 11.80 -29.60 -10.72
N SER A 109 12.70 -30.36 -11.36
CA SER A 109 12.40 -31.73 -11.77
C SER A 109 12.16 -32.64 -10.57
N ALA A 110 13.00 -32.53 -9.53
CA ALA A 110 12.82 -33.28 -8.29
C ALA A 110 11.52 -32.88 -7.57
N LEU A 111 11.23 -31.58 -7.49
CA LEU A 111 10.01 -31.04 -6.90
C LEU A 111 8.75 -31.53 -7.62
N MET A 112 8.73 -31.47 -8.96
CA MET A 112 7.62 -31.99 -9.75
C MET A 112 7.48 -33.51 -9.59
N GLY A 113 8.60 -34.23 -9.48
CA GLY A 113 8.60 -35.66 -9.15
C GLY A 113 7.90 -35.94 -7.82
N GLN A 114 8.18 -35.15 -6.77
CA GLN A 114 7.51 -35.26 -5.48
C GLN A 114 6.02 -34.90 -5.57
N ILE A 115 5.67 -33.77 -6.20
CA ILE A 115 4.28 -33.32 -6.35
C ILE A 115 3.42 -34.39 -7.03
N ASN A 116 3.91 -34.95 -8.14
CA ASN A 116 3.21 -35.98 -8.92
C ASN A 116 3.27 -37.36 -8.26
N GLY A 117 4.29 -37.63 -7.45
CA GLY A 117 4.50 -38.88 -6.72
C GLY A 117 3.77 -38.99 -5.38
N GLY A 118 2.77 -38.13 -5.11
CA GLY A 118 1.97 -38.15 -3.88
C GLY A 118 2.34 -37.07 -2.85
N GLY A 119 3.40 -36.30 -3.08
CA GLY A 119 3.82 -35.19 -2.23
C GLY A 119 2.76 -34.09 -2.10
N ALA A 120 1.95 -33.84 -3.12
CA ALA A 120 0.83 -32.91 -3.02
C ALA A 120 -0.24 -33.37 -2.01
N GLY A 121 -0.50 -34.68 -1.93
CA GLY A 121 -1.40 -35.27 -0.93
C GLY A 121 -0.81 -35.23 0.47
N ALA A 122 0.49 -35.53 0.61
CA ALA A 122 1.21 -35.40 1.88
C ALA A 122 1.22 -33.95 2.39
N PHE A 123 1.40 -32.97 1.49
CA PHE A 123 1.35 -31.56 1.84
C PHE A 123 -0.06 -31.13 2.28
N LEU A 124 -1.11 -31.58 1.57
CA LEU A 124 -2.50 -31.34 2.00
C LEU A 124 -2.77 -31.95 3.38
N HIS A 125 -2.31 -33.18 3.63
CA HIS A 125 -2.42 -33.81 4.95
C HIS A 125 -1.73 -32.97 6.03
N HIS A 126 -0.53 -32.45 5.75
CA HIS A 126 0.18 -31.56 6.67
C HIS A 126 -0.61 -30.27 6.95
N LEU A 127 -1.19 -29.63 5.92
CA LEU A 127 -2.00 -28.41 6.07
C LEU A 127 -3.29 -28.66 6.88
N LEU A 128 -3.95 -29.80 6.66
CA LEU A 128 -5.15 -30.18 7.42
C LEU A 128 -4.86 -30.50 8.89
N ALA A 129 -3.65 -30.96 9.19
CA ALA A 129 -3.19 -31.25 10.54
C ALA A 129 -2.58 -30.02 11.24
N MET A 130 -2.49 -28.87 10.57
CA MET A 130 -1.90 -27.66 11.13
C MET A 130 -2.78 -27.10 12.24
N ASP A 131 -2.21 -26.91 13.43
CA ASP A 131 -2.89 -26.23 14.52
C ASP A 131 -2.96 -24.73 14.24
N LEU A 132 -4.17 -24.22 14.09
CA LEU A 132 -4.47 -22.81 13.86
C LEU A 132 -5.12 -22.15 15.08
N THR A 133 -5.04 -22.79 16.25
CA THR A 133 -5.60 -22.25 17.49
C THR A 133 -5.01 -20.87 17.79
N GLY A 134 -5.89 -19.87 17.93
CA GLY A 134 -5.49 -18.48 18.18
C GLY A 134 -5.00 -17.71 16.95
N PHE A 135 -4.86 -18.36 15.78
CA PHE A 135 -4.55 -17.68 14.53
C PHE A 135 -5.82 -17.09 13.90
N HIS A 136 -5.74 -15.82 13.51
CA HIS A 136 -6.79 -15.18 12.71
C HIS A 136 -6.13 -14.40 11.56
N PRO A 137 -6.47 -14.66 10.28
CA PRO A 137 -5.80 -14.03 9.13
C PRO A 137 -5.78 -12.49 9.20
N ARG A 138 -6.88 -11.87 9.63
CA ARG A 138 -6.99 -10.40 9.75
C ARG A 138 -6.02 -9.75 10.77
N THR A 139 -5.53 -10.50 11.75
CA THR A 139 -4.59 -10.00 12.77
C THR A 139 -3.20 -10.61 12.62
N GLY A 140 -3.07 -11.69 11.85
CA GLY A 140 -1.82 -12.42 11.63
C GLY A 140 -1.08 -12.05 10.35
N ILE A 141 -1.36 -10.90 9.73
CA ILE A 141 -0.65 -10.47 8.51
C ILE A 141 0.78 -10.04 8.85
N PRO A 142 1.80 -10.66 8.26
CA PRO A 142 3.19 -10.27 8.48
C PRO A 142 3.44 -8.81 8.11
N GLN A 143 3.93 -8.03 9.06
CA GLN A 143 4.43 -6.67 8.82
C GLN A 143 5.93 -6.78 8.49
N ASN A 144 6.23 -7.04 7.23
CA ASN A 144 7.58 -7.25 6.72
C ASN A 144 7.98 -6.17 5.71
N GLN A 145 9.24 -6.19 5.27
CA GLN A 145 9.76 -5.22 4.31
C GLN A 145 8.98 -5.24 2.99
N ALA A 146 8.60 -6.42 2.49
CA ALA A 146 7.87 -6.54 1.24
C ALA A 146 6.50 -5.81 1.29
N LEU A 147 5.78 -5.89 2.40
CA LEU A 147 4.54 -5.13 2.59
C LEU A 147 4.81 -3.63 2.69
N ALA A 148 5.87 -3.22 3.39
CA ALA A 148 6.27 -1.82 3.51
C ALA A 148 6.64 -1.20 2.16
N ASP A 149 7.36 -1.94 1.30
CA ASP A 149 7.72 -1.51 -0.05
C ASP A 149 6.48 -1.31 -0.92
N GLN A 150 5.49 -2.22 -0.84
CA GLN A 150 4.21 -2.05 -1.53
C GLN A 150 3.44 -0.82 -1.02
N GLN A 151 3.49 -0.53 0.29
CA GLN A 151 2.86 0.68 0.86
C GLN A 151 3.50 1.96 0.34
N ALA A 152 4.83 2.02 0.28
CA ALA A 152 5.56 3.15 -0.29
C ALA A 152 5.19 3.38 -1.76
N LEU A 153 5.13 2.32 -2.57
CA LEU A 153 4.72 2.38 -3.99
C LEU A 153 3.24 2.74 -4.19
N SER A 154 2.44 2.68 -3.13
CA SER A 154 0.99 2.97 -3.15
C SER A 154 0.64 4.36 -2.65
N LEU A 155 1.63 5.14 -2.18
CA LEU A 155 1.38 6.49 -1.69
C LEU A 155 0.89 7.41 -2.81
N LYS A 156 -0.08 8.25 -2.47
CA LYS A 156 -0.56 9.31 -3.36
C LYS A 156 0.48 10.42 -3.48
N PRO A 157 0.45 11.25 -4.54
CA PRO A 157 1.43 12.32 -4.73
C PRO A 157 1.63 13.22 -3.49
N ALA A 158 0.56 13.63 -2.81
CA ALA A 158 0.68 14.43 -1.59
C ALA A 158 1.38 13.66 -0.44
N GLU A 159 1.11 12.37 -0.31
CA GLU A 159 1.71 11.51 0.71
C GLU A 159 3.18 11.21 0.38
N GLN A 160 3.53 11.05 -0.90
CA GLN A 160 4.91 10.90 -1.37
C GLN A 160 5.74 12.14 -1.04
N ILE A 161 5.22 13.33 -1.30
CA ILE A 161 5.89 14.59 -0.93
C ILE A 161 6.17 14.61 0.56
N LEU A 162 5.19 14.24 1.39
CA LEU A 162 5.35 14.20 2.83
C LEU A 162 6.35 13.13 3.29
N GLN A 163 6.40 11.97 2.63
CA GLN A 163 7.41 10.95 2.89
C GLN A 163 8.82 11.51 2.63
N ILE A 164 9.02 12.17 1.49
CA ILE A 164 10.32 12.77 1.15
C ILE A 164 10.72 13.82 2.18
N MET A 165 9.80 14.69 2.60
CA MET A 165 10.06 15.66 3.67
C MET A 165 10.58 14.98 4.95
N VAL A 166 10.00 13.83 5.33
CA VAL A 166 10.39 13.05 6.52
C VAL A 166 11.73 12.32 6.31
N GLU A 167 12.01 11.85 5.10
CA GLU A 167 13.25 11.16 4.73
C GLU A 167 14.44 12.11 4.69
N GLU A 168 14.32 13.18 3.92
CA GLU A 168 15.33 14.22 3.77
C GLU A 168 15.43 15.09 5.03
N ARG A 169 14.45 15.02 5.93
CA ARG A 169 14.34 15.85 7.14
C ARG A 169 14.17 17.33 6.81
N VAL A 170 13.62 17.65 5.65
CA VAL A 170 13.48 19.01 5.12
C VAL A 170 12.01 19.43 5.14
N LEU A 171 11.75 20.63 5.66
CA LEU A 171 10.47 21.32 5.50
C LEU A 171 10.64 22.51 4.56
N PRO A 172 9.79 22.65 3.53
CA PRO A 172 9.84 23.81 2.67
C PRO A 172 9.48 25.06 3.48
N GLY A 173 10.28 26.12 3.33
CA GLY A 173 9.98 27.43 3.93
C GLY A 173 8.93 28.19 3.11
N TRP A 174 8.13 29.05 3.76
CA TRP A 174 7.24 29.99 3.04
C TRP A 174 6.96 31.26 3.82
N LYS A 175 6.55 32.31 3.10
CA LYS A 175 6.13 33.60 3.66
C LYS A 175 4.61 33.63 3.81
N CYS A 176 4.12 33.93 5.01
CA CYS A 176 2.71 34.25 5.19
C CYS A 176 2.46 35.66 4.63
N GLY A 177 1.49 35.79 3.71
CA GLY A 177 1.03 37.08 3.23
C GLY A 177 0.42 37.93 4.35
N PRO A 178 0.26 39.25 4.15
CA PRO A 178 -0.28 40.17 5.16
C PRO A 178 -1.67 39.77 5.70
N ASP A 179 -2.42 38.96 4.94
CA ASP A 179 -3.80 38.57 5.25
C ASP A 179 -3.93 37.24 6.02
N GLY A 180 -2.82 36.60 6.39
CA GLY A 180 -2.85 35.49 7.35
C GLY A 180 -3.33 34.13 6.80
N GLU A 181 -3.45 33.94 5.49
CA GLU A 181 -3.81 32.65 4.88
C GLU A 181 -2.64 31.64 4.89
N ALA A 182 -2.15 31.32 6.09
CA ALA A 182 -0.99 30.45 6.30
C ALA A 182 -1.16 29.04 5.72
N ASN A 183 -2.41 28.54 5.68
CA ASN A 183 -2.69 27.21 5.15
C ASN A 183 -2.47 27.17 3.63
N TRP A 184 -2.92 28.19 2.91
CA TRP A 184 -2.70 28.28 1.47
C TRP A 184 -1.21 28.40 1.14
N ALA A 185 -0.46 29.23 1.86
CA ALA A 185 0.99 29.38 1.67
C ALA A 185 1.75 28.07 1.86
N ALA A 186 1.41 27.26 2.87
CA ALA A 186 2.04 25.94 3.04
C ALA A 186 1.62 24.94 1.97
N VAL A 187 0.35 24.94 1.56
CA VAL A 187 -0.09 24.09 0.44
C VAL A 187 0.74 24.42 -0.80
N GLN A 188 0.97 25.70 -1.11
CA GLN A 188 1.79 26.10 -2.25
C GLN A 188 3.26 25.71 -2.10
N ALA A 189 3.84 25.86 -0.93
CA ALA A 189 5.23 25.53 -0.69
C ALA A 189 5.50 24.02 -0.73
N ILE A 190 4.62 23.21 -0.13
CA ILE A 190 4.66 21.75 -0.25
C ILE A 190 4.48 21.34 -1.71
N ARG A 191 3.59 22.01 -2.45
CA ARG A 191 3.39 21.76 -3.87
C ARG A 191 4.62 22.14 -4.70
N ALA A 192 5.32 23.22 -4.37
CA ALA A 192 6.56 23.63 -5.02
C ALA A 192 7.69 22.62 -4.75
N PHE A 193 7.88 22.24 -3.48
CA PHE A 193 8.82 21.21 -3.05
C PHE A 193 8.60 19.87 -3.76
N GLY A 194 7.34 19.48 -3.96
CA GLY A 194 6.98 18.31 -4.75
C GLY A 194 7.35 18.45 -6.23
N ARG A 195 7.06 19.61 -6.84
CA ARG A 195 7.40 19.87 -8.26
C ARG A 195 8.90 19.82 -8.54
N GLU A 196 9.73 20.27 -7.61
CA GLU A 196 11.20 20.18 -7.72
C GLU A 196 11.71 18.73 -7.74
N ARG A 197 10.87 17.78 -7.30
CA ARG A 197 11.14 16.34 -7.26
C ARG A 197 10.24 15.56 -8.21
N ASP A 198 9.70 16.23 -9.23
CA ASP A 198 8.82 15.67 -10.27
C ASP A 198 7.50 15.05 -9.75
N ILE A 199 7.04 15.45 -8.55
CA ILE A 199 5.77 14.99 -7.98
C ILE A 199 4.73 16.10 -8.05
N VAL A 200 3.67 15.86 -8.82
CA VAL A 200 2.56 16.79 -8.98
C VAL A 200 1.37 16.36 -8.13
N ALA A 201 1.11 17.10 -7.05
CA ALA A 201 -0.07 16.94 -6.21
C ALA A 201 -1.03 18.13 -6.37
N SER A 202 -2.34 17.86 -6.26
CA SER A 202 -3.34 18.92 -6.25
C SER A 202 -3.35 19.67 -4.91
N GLU A 203 -3.70 20.95 -4.93
CA GLU A 203 -3.82 21.77 -3.71
C GLU A 203 -4.84 21.17 -2.73
N ARG A 204 -5.92 20.61 -3.27
CA ARG A 204 -6.95 19.92 -2.51
C ARG A 204 -6.41 18.69 -1.79
N ASP A 205 -5.59 17.89 -2.45
CA ASP A 205 -5.03 16.66 -1.87
C ASP A 205 -4.02 16.97 -0.77
N ILE A 206 -3.14 17.94 -1.00
CA ILE A 206 -2.21 18.44 0.03
C ILE A 206 -3.01 18.99 1.22
N GLY A 207 -4.01 19.85 0.97
CA GLY A 207 -4.84 20.41 2.02
C GLY A 207 -5.59 19.35 2.83
N ASN A 208 -6.09 18.29 2.18
CA ASN A 208 -6.75 17.17 2.86
C ASN A 208 -5.77 16.31 3.67
N LEU A 209 -4.58 16.06 3.13
CA LEU A 209 -3.51 15.35 3.84
C LEU A 209 -3.14 16.09 5.13
N LEU A 210 -2.89 17.39 5.03
CA LEU A 210 -2.53 18.23 6.18
C LEU A 210 -3.63 18.25 7.25
N LYS A 211 -4.91 18.36 6.85
CA LYS A 211 -6.06 18.27 7.78
C LYS A 211 -6.18 16.91 8.45
N GLY A 212 -5.73 15.85 7.79
CA GLY A 212 -5.78 14.47 8.27
C GLY A 212 -4.62 14.09 9.20
N LEU A 213 -3.60 14.96 9.35
CA LEU A 213 -2.47 14.67 10.21
C LEU A 213 -2.90 14.56 11.69
N PRO A 214 -2.29 13.63 12.46
CA PRO A 214 -2.53 13.54 13.90
C PRO A 214 -2.24 14.87 14.59
N LYS A 215 -3.02 15.21 15.63
CA LYS A 215 -2.82 16.46 16.38
C LYS A 215 -1.40 16.63 16.94
N SER A 216 -0.70 15.52 17.19
CA SER A 216 0.71 15.50 17.61
C SER A 216 1.64 16.00 16.51
N ILE A 217 1.35 15.72 15.25
CA ILE A 217 2.14 16.12 14.07
C ILE A 217 1.51 17.38 13.44
N ASN A 218 0.72 18.16 14.17
CA ASN A 218 0.14 19.37 13.60
C ASN A 218 1.23 20.39 13.26
N LEU A 219 1.14 20.96 12.06
CA LEU A 219 1.87 22.15 11.66
C LEU A 219 1.31 23.34 12.44
N LYS A 220 2.11 23.91 13.35
CA LYS A 220 1.76 25.13 14.07
C LYS A 220 2.58 26.31 13.60
N TRP A 221 2.01 27.50 13.75
CA TRP A 221 2.68 28.76 13.50
C TRP A 221 3.95 28.86 14.36
N GLY A 222 5.10 29.03 13.70
CA GLY A 222 6.37 29.36 14.36
C GLY A 222 6.70 30.84 14.17
N SER A 223 6.96 31.55 15.26
CA SER A 223 7.55 32.89 15.24
C SER A 223 8.99 32.80 15.71
N THR A 224 9.95 33.02 14.83
CA THR A 224 11.34 33.29 15.24
C THR A 224 11.43 34.76 15.68
N GLY A 225 11.04 35.06 16.93
CA GLY A 225 11.15 36.41 17.52
C GLY A 225 9.82 37.09 17.91
N LYS A 226 9.88 38.40 18.20
CA LYS A 226 8.73 39.21 18.69
C LYS A 226 7.53 39.17 17.71
N PRO A 227 6.29 39.15 18.23
CA PRO A 227 5.12 38.67 17.51
C PRO A 227 4.57 39.73 16.57
N LYS A 228 5.06 39.79 15.31
CA LYS A 228 4.36 40.54 14.26
C LYS A 228 4.29 39.84 12.90
N ARG A 229 5.06 38.78 12.65
CA ARG A 229 5.00 37.98 11.41
C ARG A 229 5.47 36.55 11.73
N ALA A 230 4.66 35.51 11.55
CA ALA A 230 5.24 34.16 11.51
C ALA A 230 5.93 33.95 10.18
N THR A 231 7.00 33.19 10.29
CA THR A 231 7.97 32.92 9.25
C THR A 231 7.92 31.45 8.79
N GLY A 232 6.97 30.65 9.28
CA GLY A 232 6.74 29.29 8.78
C GLY A 232 5.84 28.44 9.68
N TYR A 233 5.58 27.21 9.26
CA TYR A 233 5.04 26.17 10.13
C TYR A 233 6.21 25.36 10.71
N ARG A 234 6.03 24.90 11.94
CA ARG A 234 6.89 23.93 12.61
C ARG A 234 6.07 22.69 12.90
N PHE A 235 6.61 21.51 12.59
CA PHE A 235 6.14 20.30 13.25
C PHE A 235 6.61 20.37 14.71
N GLU A 236 5.68 20.42 15.67
CA GLU A 236 6.02 20.45 17.10
C GLU A 236 6.54 19.10 17.61
N SER A 237 6.25 18.01 16.89
CA SER A 237 6.72 16.68 17.22
C SER A 237 8.15 16.43 16.73
N PRO A 238 8.99 15.72 17.52
CA PRO A 238 10.27 15.19 17.06
C PRO A 238 10.11 14.39 15.78
N LEU A 239 11.10 14.43 14.88
CA LEU A 239 11.07 13.72 13.61
C LEU A 239 10.82 12.20 13.80
N ALA A 240 11.36 11.63 14.88
CA ALA A 240 11.09 10.26 15.30
C ALA A 240 9.60 9.94 15.49
N THR A 241 8.81 10.90 15.96
CA THR A 241 7.35 10.74 16.11
C THR A 241 6.68 10.75 14.75
N ALA A 242 7.07 11.63 13.83
CA ALA A 242 6.50 11.70 12.48
C ALA A 242 6.74 10.40 11.69
N ARG A 243 7.96 9.85 11.76
CA ARG A 243 8.36 8.60 11.09
C ARG A 243 7.50 7.39 11.46
N ARG A 244 6.97 7.34 12.68
CA ARG A 244 6.06 6.24 13.13
C ARG A 244 4.72 6.20 12.39
N PHE A 245 4.35 7.28 11.69
CA PHE A 245 3.09 7.37 10.95
C PHE A 245 3.25 7.09 9.44
N PHE A 246 4.48 6.96 8.94
CA PHE A 246 4.80 6.63 7.55
C PHE A 246 5.56 5.29 7.53
N PRO A 247 4.85 4.14 7.52
CA PRO A 247 5.49 2.82 7.53
C PRO A 247 6.26 2.59 6.23
N GLY A 248 7.53 2.19 6.36
CA GLY A 248 8.54 2.17 5.29
C GLY A 248 9.93 2.63 5.80
N LEU A 249 9.94 3.36 6.91
CA LEU A 249 11.13 3.95 7.51
C LEU A 249 11.57 3.16 8.76
N THR A 250 12.38 2.13 8.59
CA THR A 250 13.10 1.47 9.69
C THR A 250 14.35 2.27 10.10
N PRO A 251 14.85 2.08 11.33
CA PRO A 251 15.55 3.11 12.07
C PRO A 251 17.07 2.90 12.06
N GLU A 252 17.78 3.50 11.12
CA GLU A 252 19.16 3.91 11.39
C GLU A 252 19.12 5.31 12.01
N VAL A 253 18.87 5.34 13.32
CA VAL A 253 18.91 6.57 14.13
C VAL A 253 20.37 6.95 14.31
N THR A 254 20.87 7.82 13.43
CA THR A 254 22.05 8.64 13.68
C THR A 254 21.59 10.00 14.19
N GLU A 255 21.69 10.16 15.52
CA GLU A 255 21.78 11.33 16.42
C GLU A 255 21.12 12.70 16.12
N ALA A 256 20.52 12.94 14.96
CA ALA A 256 19.81 14.19 14.64
C ALA A 256 18.31 13.95 14.44
N ASP A 257 17.54 14.12 15.52
CA ASP A 257 16.07 13.98 15.58
C ASP A 257 15.31 15.29 15.29
N GLU A 258 16.01 16.30 14.76
CA GLU A 258 15.47 17.63 14.47
C GLU A 258 15.19 17.83 12.99
N TRP A 259 14.18 18.65 12.70
CA TRP A 259 13.85 19.08 11.34
C TRP A 259 14.84 20.14 10.86
N THR A 260 15.24 20.04 9.60
CA THR A 260 15.91 21.12 8.86
C THR A 260 14.88 21.90 8.04
N TYR A 261 15.08 23.21 7.91
CA TYR A 261 14.17 24.11 7.21
C TYR A 261 14.91 24.68 6.02
N GLU A 262 14.35 24.51 4.81
CA GLU A 262 14.92 25.12 3.61
C GLU A 262 14.94 26.64 3.74
N ALA A 263 16.07 27.25 3.35
CA ALA A 263 16.16 28.69 3.21
C ALA A 263 15.27 29.16 2.06
N GLU A 264 14.67 30.34 2.25
CA GLU A 264 13.71 31.02 1.36
C GLU A 264 13.71 30.52 -0.11
N LEU A 265 12.62 29.89 -0.56
CA LEU A 265 12.32 29.82 -1.99
C LEU A 265 12.12 31.26 -2.48
N SER A 266 13.07 31.75 -3.27
CA SER A 266 12.99 33.06 -3.92
C SER A 266 11.76 33.09 -4.82
N ALA A 267 10.92 34.10 -4.58
CA ALA A 267 9.60 34.33 -5.14
C ALA A 267 9.43 33.96 -6.63
N ILE A 268 8.30 33.30 -6.92
CA ILE A 268 7.49 33.57 -8.12
C ILE A 268 6.28 34.37 -7.66
#